data_AF-S5AI70-F1
#
_entry.id   AF-S5AI70-F1
#
_cell.length_a   1.000
_cell.length_b   1.000
_cell.length_c   1.000
_cell.angle_alpha   90.00
_cell.angle_beta   90.00
_cell.angle_gamma   90.00
#
_symmetry.space_group_name_H-M   'P 1'
#
loop_
_entity.id
_entity.type
_entity.pdbx_description
1 polymer ?
#
loop_
_entity_poly.entity_id
_entity_poly.type
_entity_poly.pdbx_seq_one_letter_code
_entity_poly.pdbx_strand_id
1 'polypeptide(L)' 'MATLPEEPEKPLRDDCCGGGACCPCIWDVYYEKLDKWREAKKAQEESQQQPSDTSQLDKGE' A
#
# COMPACT_ATOMS: atom_id res chain seq x y z
N MET A 1 -11.07 4.28 9.11
CA MET A 1 -10.34 4.82 7.94
C MET A 1 -9.24 3.85 7.61
N ALA A 2 -9.35 3.08 6.52
CA ALA A 2 -8.21 2.30 6.06
C ALA A 2 -7.23 3.29 5.41
N THR A 3 -6.14 3.62 6.10
CA THR A 3 -5.10 4.46 5.53
C THR A 3 -4.23 3.58 4.64
N LEU A 4 -4.28 3.82 3.33
CA LEU A 4 -3.39 3.16 2.38
C LEU A 4 -1.93 3.49 2.77
N PRO A 5 -1.01 2.51 2.82
CA PRO A 5 0.40 2.82 3.01
C PRO A 5 0.91 3.69 1.86
N GLU A 6 1.96 4.47 2.10
CA GLU A 6 2.58 5.26 1.04
C GLU A 6 3.28 4.36 0.01
N GLU A 7 3.31 4.81 -1.25
CA GLU A 7 3.98 4.08 -2.32
C GLU A 7 5.48 4.00 -1.99
N PRO A 8 6.08 2.79 -1.97
CA PRO A 8 7.48 2.66 -1.65
C PRO A 8 8.35 3.33 -2.72
N GLU A 9 9.34 4.09 -2.28
CA GLU A 9 10.30 4.71 -3.19
C GLU A 9 11.29 3.69 -3.74
N LYS A 10 11.58 3.81 -5.04
CA LYS A 10 12.55 2.94 -5.70
C LYS A 10 13.95 3.21 -5.14
N PRO A 11 14.68 2.17 -4.72
CA PRO A 11 16.04 2.36 -4.23
C PRO A 11 16.96 2.85 -5.35
N LEU A 12 17.90 3.71 -4.97
CA LEU A 12 18.96 4.19 -5.85
C LEU A 12 19.98 3.08 -6.09
N ARG A 13 20.76 3.22 -7.19
CA ARG A 13 21.87 2.30 -7.46
C ARG A 13 22.90 2.31 -6.33
N ASP A 14 23.13 3.45 -5.69
CA ASP A 14 24.05 3.62 -4.57
C ASP A 14 23.56 2.98 -3.27
N ASP A 15 22.24 2.81 -3.11
CA ASP A 15 21.63 2.11 -1.97
C ASP A 15 21.77 0.58 -2.12
N CYS A 16 21.93 0.13 -3.37
CA CYS A 16 22.29 -1.23 -3.67
C CYS A 16 23.79 -1.45 -3.41
N CYS A 17 24.11 -2.32 -2.46
CA CYS A 17 25.47 -2.83 -2.20
C CYS A 17 26.17 -3.37 -3.47
N GLY A 18 25.44 -3.59 -4.57
CA GLY A 18 26.00 -3.81 -5.91
C GLY A 18 26.59 -5.20 -6.15
N GLY A 19 26.81 -5.98 -5.09
CA GLY A 19 27.47 -7.29 -5.17
C GLY A 19 26.70 -8.47 -4.57
N GLY A 20 25.44 -8.29 -4.16
CA GLY A 20 24.67 -9.37 -3.51
C GLY A 20 25.25 -9.82 -2.15
N ALA A 21 26.17 -9.05 -1.57
CA ALA A 21 26.80 -9.36 -0.29
C ALA A 21 25.95 -8.92 0.93
N CYS A 22 25.01 -7.99 0.74
CA CYS A 22 24.07 -7.58 1.78
C CYS A 22 22.77 -8.37 1.66
N CYS A 23 22.47 -9.17 2.69
CA CYS A 23 21.17 -9.79 2.90
C CYS A 23 20.50 -9.12 4.11
N PRO A 24 19.27 -8.58 3.97
CA PRO A 24 18.39 -8.60 2.79
C PRO A 24 18.81 -7.59 1.69
N CYS A 25 18.58 -7.94 0.42
CA CYS A 25 18.79 -7.03 -0.70
C CYS A 25 17.76 -5.89 -0.64
N ILE A 26 18.19 -4.65 -0.87
CA ILE A 26 17.28 -3.49 -0.88
C ILE A 26 16.15 -3.65 -1.89
N TRP A 27 16.42 -4.32 -3.01
CA TRP A 27 15.42 -4.62 -4.03
C TRP A 27 14.35 -5.59 -3.54
N ASP A 28 14.73 -6.62 -2.77
CA ASP A 28 13.78 -7.58 -2.20
C ASP A 28 12.81 -6.86 -1.26
N VAL A 29 13.36 -6.04 -0.35
CA VAL A 29 12.55 -5.23 0.58
C VAL A 29 11.63 -4.27 -0.16
N TYR A 30 12.12 -3.64 -1.22
CA TYR A 30 11.32 -2.75 -2.06
C TYR A 30 10.15 -3.49 -2.73
N TYR A 31 10.41 -4.66 -3.34
CA TYR A 31 9.36 -5.43 -4.01
C TYR A 31 8.31 -5.95 -3.01
N GLU A 32 8.72 -6.41 -1.83
CA GLU A 32 7.78 -6.83 -0.78
C GLU A 32 6.86 -5.69 -0.33
N LYS A 33 7.41 -4.48 -0.16
CA LYS A 33 6.61 -3.29 0.18
C LYS A 33 5.69 -2.89 -0.97
N LEU A 34 6.18 -2.99 -2.21
CA LEU A 34 5.42 -2.63 -3.40
C LEU A 34 4.23 -3.55 -3.61
N ASP A 35 4.39 -4.84 -3.35
CA ASP A 35 3.31 -5.83 -3.45
C ASP A 35 2.21 -5.53 -2.44
N LYS A 36 2.57 -5.35 -1.16
CA LYS A 36 1.62 -4.96 -0.09
C LYS A 36 0.88 -3.66 -0.41
N TRP A 37 1.58 -2.69 -0.99
CA TRP A 37 0.96 -1.43 -1.40
C TRP A 37 -0.06 -1.64 -2.51
N ARG A 38 0.27 -2.44 -3.54
CA ARG A 38 -0.66 -2.76 -4.65
C ARG A 38 -1.89 -3.51 -4.16
N GLU A 39 -1.71 -4.48 -3.27
CA GLU A 39 -2.80 -5.24 -2.66
C GLU A 39 -3.71 -4.31 -1.85
N ALA A 40 -3.13 -3.49 -0.97
CA ALA A 40 -3.87 -2.54 -0.16
C ALA A 40 -4.61 -1.51 -1.03
N LYS A 41 -3.99 -1.06 -2.13
CA LYS A 41 -4.57 -0.09 -3.07
C LYS A 41 -5.77 -0.67 -3.77
N LYS A 42 -5.64 -1.89 -4.30
CA LYS A 42 -6.74 -2.61 -4.92
C LYS A 42 -7.90 -2.82 -3.94
N ALA A 43 -7.61 -3.28 -2.72
CA ALA A 43 -8.61 -3.47 -1.68
C ALA A 43 -9.30 -2.15 -1.26
N GLN A 44 -8.55 -1.04 -1.25
CA GLN A 44 -9.09 0.30 -1.04
C GLN A 44 -9.97 0.77 -2.20
N GLU A 45 -9.60 0.55 -3.45
CA GLU A 45 -10.42 0.89 -4.62
C GLU A 45 -11.73 0.08 -4.63
N GLU A 46 -11.65 -1.21 -4.30
CA GLU A 46 -12.81 -2.10 -4.14
C GLU A 46 -13.70 -1.69 -2.94
N SER A 47 -13.09 -1.26 -1.83
CA SER A 47 -13.82 -0.84 -0.61
C SER A 47 -14.33 0.61 -0.67
N GLN A 48 -13.71 1.50 -1.43
CA GLN A 48 -14.18 2.89 -1.63
C GLN A 48 -15.34 2.97 -2.64
N GLN A 49 -15.54 1.92 -3.45
CA GLN A 49 -16.76 1.76 -4.25
C GLN A 49 -17.95 1.25 -3.43
N GLN A 50 -17.76 0.91 -2.14
CA GLN A 50 -18.87 0.78 -1.20
C GLN A 50 -19.25 2.19 -0.71
N PRO A 51 -20.49 2.66 -0.95
CA PRO A 51 -20.95 3.96 -0.51
C PRO A 51 -21.00 3.98 1.01
N SER A 52 -19.90 4.38 1.63
CA SER A 52 -19.81 4.72 3.04
C SER A 52 -20.28 6.16 3.25
N ASP A 53 -21.40 6.53 2.65
CA ASP A 53 -22.18 7.72 3.01
C ASP A 53 -23.54 7.69 2.29
N THR A 54 -24.50 6.94 2.81
CA THR A 54 -25.92 7.30 2.60
C THR A 54 -26.79 6.63 3.64
N SER A 55 -27.64 7.44 4.27
CA SER A 55 -28.69 7.06 5.21
C SER A 55 -28.24 6.64 6.61
N GLN A 56 -27.76 7.63 7.38
CA GLN A 56 -28.33 7.81 8.72
C GLN A 56 -29.82 8.11 8.53
N LEU A 57 -30.63 7.05 8.56
CA LEU A 57 -32.09 7.10 8.53
C LEU A 57 -32.57 7.53 9.93
N ASP A 58 -32.80 8.82 10.15
CA ASP A 58 -33.64 9.27 11.25
C ASP A 58 -35.04 9.57 10.71
N LYS A 59 -35.91 8.57 10.82
CA LYS A 59 -37.35 8.71 10.64
C LYS A 59 -37.98 8.33 11.98
N GLY A 60 -37.95 9.28 12.91
CA GLY A 60 -38.68 9.22 14.18
C GLY A 60 -40.07 9.85 14.03
N GLU A 61 -41.06 9.08 14.46
CA GLU A 61 -42.52 9.31 14.43
C GLU A 61 -42.99 10.35 15.44
#